data_AF-A0A243Q6J6-F1
#
_entry.id   AF-A0A243Q6J6-F1
#
_cell.length_a   1.000
_cell.length_b   1.000
_cell.length_c   1.000
_cell.angle_alpha   90.00
_cell.angle_beta   90.00
_cell.angle_gamma   90.00
#
_symmetry.space_group_name_H-M   'P 1'
#
loop_
_entity.id
_entity.type
_entity.pdbx_description
1 polymer ?
#
loop_
_entity_poly.entity_id
_entity_poly.type
_entity_poly.pdbx_seq_one_letter_code
_entity_poly.pdbx_strand_id
1 'polypeptide(L)'
;MIDDADVPPTESPALPSVTGSVRTWHDNEGWGVLDSEATPGGAWAFFAEIDGSGYRSLTPGQRVRFDYEDRGQDGYDYRARNIRTVE
;
A
#
# COMPACT_ATOMS: atom_id res chain seq x y z
N MET A 1 35.54 17.92 13.80
CA MET A 1 34.80 18.33 12.59
C MET A 1 34.54 17.04 11.85
N ILE A 2 33.29 16.59 11.83
CA ILE A 2 32.88 15.44 11.04
C ILE A 2 32.20 16.08 9.83
N ASP A 3 32.76 15.88 8.64
CA ASP A 3 32.28 16.49 7.41
C ASP A 3 30.84 16.05 7.14
N ASP A 4 29.95 17.05 7.02
CA ASP A 4 28.51 16.96 6.75
C ASP A 4 28.19 16.49 5.31
N ALA A 5 29.17 15.93 4.61
CA ALA A 5 29.15 15.72 3.17
C ALA A 5 29.34 14.24 2.80
N ASP A 6 28.37 13.40 3.15
CA ASP A 6 27.91 12.22 2.39
C ASP A 6 26.87 11.46 3.23
N VAL A 7 25.82 12.14 3.70
CA VAL A 7 24.61 11.40 4.09
C VAL A 7 23.91 11.12 2.77
N PRO A 8 23.95 9.90 2.20
CA PRO A 8 23.08 9.58 1.08
C PRO A 8 21.66 9.95 1.51
N PRO A 9 20.80 10.52 0.64
CA PRO A 9 19.42 10.68 1.01
C PRO A 9 18.97 9.32 1.54
N THR A 10 18.43 9.30 2.77
CA THR A 10 17.82 8.11 3.37
C THR A 10 16.55 7.81 2.58
N GLU A 11 16.69 7.50 1.28
CA GLU A 11 15.69 6.84 0.49
C GLU A 11 15.59 5.46 1.11
N SER A 12 14.64 5.33 2.05
CA SER A 12 14.13 4.03 2.46
C SER A 12 13.94 3.22 1.19
N PRO A 13 14.43 1.97 1.11
CA PRO A 13 14.42 1.22 -0.15
C PRO A 13 13.01 1.27 -0.73
N ALA A 14 12.89 1.77 -1.96
CA ALA A 14 11.61 1.89 -2.64
C ALA A 14 10.97 0.50 -2.67
N LEU A 15 9.82 0.37 -2.03
CA LEU A 15 9.07 -0.87 -2.00
C LEU A 15 8.67 -1.27 -3.44
N PRO A 16 8.59 -2.57 -3.75
CA PRO A 16 8.09 -3.00 -5.05
C PRO A 16 6.65 -2.49 -5.26
N SER A 17 6.38 -2.01 -6.47
CA SER A 17 5.07 -1.46 -6.85
C SER A 17 4.34 -2.37 -7.83
N VAL A 18 3.02 -2.50 -7.68
CA VAL A 18 2.19 -3.34 -8.54
C VAL A 18 0.81 -2.75 -8.78
N THR A 19 0.17 -3.12 -9.89
CA THR A 19 -1.24 -2.85 -10.14
C THR A 19 -2.08 -4.06 -9.73
N GLY A 20 -3.20 -3.78 -9.09
CA GLY A 20 -4.14 -4.79 -8.61
C GLY A 20 -5.56 -4.27 -8.55
N SER A 21 -6.41 -5.01 -7.85
CA SER A 21 -7.81 -4.66 -7.65
C SER A 21 -8.22 -4.81 -6.19
N VAL A 22 -9.15 -3.98 -5.75
CA VAL A 22 -9.71 -4.07 -4.40
C VAL A 22 -10.57 -5.31 -4.30
N ARG A 23 -10.22 -6.23 -3.40
CA ARG A 23 -11.02 -7.45 -3.12
C ARG A 23 -12.17 -7.12 -2.19
N THR A 24 -11.87 -6.50 -1.05
CA THR A 24 -12.84 -6.08 -0.04
C THR A 24 -12.41 -4.75 0.56
N TRP A 25 -13.38 -3.97 1.01
CA TRP A 25 -13.16 -2.74 1.75
C TRP A 25 -14.21 -2.60 2.85
N HIS A 26 -13.75 -2.26 4.05
CA HIS A 26 -14.57 -2.08 5.24
C HIS A 26 -14.57 -0.60 5.61
N ASP A 27 -15.44 0.19 4.98
CA ASP A 27 -15.51 1.66 5.15
C ASP A 27 -15.45 2.13 6.60
N ASN A 28 -16.27 1.52 7.48
CA ASN A 28 -16.34 1.91 8.89
C ASN A 28 -15.06 1.65 9.66
N GLU A 29 -14.26 0.67 9.24
CA GLU A 29 -13.03 0.25 9.91
C GLU A 29 -11.77 0.80 9.20
N GLY A 30 -11.91 1.32 7.98
CA GLY A 30 -10.85 1.94 7.21
C GLY A 30 -9.79 0.96 6.70
N TRP A 31 -10.13 -0.31 6.51
CA TRP A 31 -9.20 -1.32 5.99
C TRP A 31 -9.83 -2.19 4.90
N GLY A 32 -9.00 -2.87 4.14
CA GLY A 32 -9.43 -3.82 3.13
C GLY A 32 -8.30 -4.71 2.63
N VAL A 33 -8.55 -5.39 1.52
CA VAL A 33 -7.59 -6.31 0.90
C VAL A 33 -7.47 -6.01 -0.58
N LEU A 34 -6.23 -5.96 -1.07
CA LEU A 34 -5.92 -5.78 -2.49
C LEU A 34 -5.40 -7.08 -3.10
N ASP A 35 -5.90 -7.41 -4.28
CA ASP A 35 -5.46 -8.54 -5.08
C ASP A 35 -4.45 -8.13 -6.13
N SER A 36 -3.38 -8.90 -6.26
CA SER A 36 -2.42 -8.83 -7.35
C SER A 36 -1.67 -10.16 -7.48
N GLU A 37 -1.16 -10.46 -8.68
CA GLU A 37 -0.32 -11.62 -8.93
C GLU A 37 0.98 -11.58 -8.09
N ALA A 38 1.47 -10.38 -7.76
CA ALA A 38 2.67 -10.18 -6.95
C ALA A 38 2.44 -10.37 -5.44
N THR A 39 1.18 -10.36 -4.99
CA THR A 39 0.80 -10.51 -3.57
C THR A 39 -0.20 -11.65 -3.42
N PRO A 40 0.21 -12.91 -3.63
CA PRO A 40 -0.67 -14.07 -3.50
C PRO A 40 -1.25 -14.14 -2.07
N GLY A 41 -2.54 -14.42 -1.96
CA GLY A 41 -3.27 -14.36 -0.69
C GLY A 41 -3.87 -12.98 -0.38
N GLY A 42 -3.37 -11.94 -1.04
CA GLY A 42 -3.84 -10.56 -0.92
C GLY A 42 -2.94 -9.70 -0.02
N ALA A 43 -2.93 -8.40 -0.27
CA ALA A 43 -2.24 -7.41 0.55
C ALA A 43 -3.24 -6.66 1.44
N TRP A 44 -2.98 -6.64 2.75
CA TRP A 44 -3.76 -5.85 3.69
C TRP A 44 -3.55 -4.36 3.42
N ALA A 45 -4.63 -3.58 3.39
CA ALA A 45 -4.61 -2.15 3.08
C ALA A 45 -5.31 -1.33 4.16
N PHE A 46 -4.79 -0.13 4.44
CA PHE A 46 -5.37 0.81 5.39
C PHE A 46 -5.65 2.17 4.75
N PHE A 47 -6.68 2.87 5.23
CA PHE A 47 -7.09 4.15 4.67
C PHE A 47 -5.96 5.20 4.70
N ALA A 48 -5.07 5.12 5.68
CA ALA A 48 -3.93 6.03 5.82
C ALA A 48 -2.92 5.92 4.68
N GLU A 49 -2.87 4.77 4.00
CA GLU A 49 -1.97 4.49 2.90
C GLU A 49 -2.54 4.93 1.55
N ILE A 50 -3.82 5.29 1.49
CA ILE A 50 -4.45 5.81 0.26
C ILE A 50 -4.02 7.26 0.06
N ASP A 51 -3.55 7.58 -1.13
CA ASP A 51 -3.21 8.93 -1.54
C ASP A 51 -4.49 9.77 -1.70
N GLY A 52 -4.51 10.96 -1.10
CA GLY A 52 -5.66 11.85 -1.11
C GLY A 52 -5.88 12.54 0.24
N SER A 53 -6.82 13.47 0.27
CA SER A 53 -7.21 14.21 1.48
C SER A 53 -8.62 13.82 1.94
N GLY A 54 -8.90 14.02 3.23
CA GLY A 54 -10.20 13.70 3.81
C GLY A 54 -10.42 12.20 4.05
N TYR A 55 -11.70 11.80 4.03
CA TYR A 55 -12.09 10.40 4.19
C TYR A 55 -11.71 9.60 2.94
N ARG A 56 -10.88 8.58 3.13
CA ARG A 56 -10.30 7.78 2.04
C ARG A 56 -10.92 6.39 2.06
N SER A 57 -11.51 5.99 0.95
CA SER A 57 -12.19 4.71 0.79
C SER A 57 -11.96 4.14 -0.61
N LEU A 58 -12.05 2.82 -0.72
CA LEU A 58 -11.92 2.06 -1.95
C LEU A 58 -13.19 1.23 -2.20
N THR A 59 -13.50 0.98 -3.47
CA THR A 59 -14.65 0.15 -3.84
C THR A 59 -14.18 -1.23 -4.32
N PRO A 60 -14.81 -2.35 -3.90
CA PRO A 60 -14.51 -3.66 -4.46
C PRO A 60 -14.56 -3.68 -6.00
N GLY A 61 -13.56 -4.30 -6.62
CA GLY A 61 -13.35 -4.33 -8.07
C GLY A 61 -12.63 -3.09 -8.64
N GLN A 62 -12.43 -2.03 -7.85
CA GLN A 62 -11.68 -0.85 -8.29
C GLN A 62 -10.22 -1.19 -8.53
N ARG A 63 -9.66 -0.66 -9.62
CA ARG A 63 -8.25 -0.84 -9.96
C ARG A 63 -7.38 0.15 -9.21
N VAL A 64 -6.28 -0.34 -8.66
CA VAL A 64 -5.35 0.46 -7.85
C VAL A 64 -3.90 0.12 -8.19
N ARG A 65 -3.00 1.09 -8.01
CA ARG A 65 -1.57 0.87 -7.94
C ARG A 65 -1.13 1.07 -6.49
N PHE A 66 -0.27 0.19 -6.00
CA PHE A 66 0.22 0.26 -4.63
C PHE A 66 1.63 -0.32 -4.55
N ASP A 67 2.36 0.12 -3.53
CA ASP A 67 3.60 -0.51 -3.13
C ASP A 67 3.31 -1.59 -2.09
N TYR A 68 4.11 -2.64 -2.00
CA TYR A 68 3.88 -3.72 -1.05
C TYR A 68 5.15 -4.18 -0.33
N GLU A 69 4.98 -4.77 0.85
CA GLU A 69 6.06 -5.39 1.60
C GLU A 69 5.61 -6.71 2.23
N ASP A 70 6.51 -7.68 2.30
CA ASP A 70 6.33 -9.05 2.83
C ASP A 70 6.38 -9.12 4.37
N ARG A 71 6.23 -7.98 5.06
CA ARG A 71 6.24 -7.93 6.54
C ARG A 71 4.98 -8.51 7.17
N GLY A 72 3.94 -8.77 6.36
CA GLY A 72 2.63 -9.25 6.77
C GLY A 72 1.87 -8.33 7.74
N GLN A 73 0.56 -8.49 7.81
CA GLN A 73 -0.30 -7.81 8.77
C GLN A 73 -1.67 -8.50 8.90
N ASP A 74 -2.17 -8.66 10.13
CA ASP A 74 -3.53 -9.14 10.42
C ASP A 74 -3.92 -10.46 9.71
N GLY A 75 -2.95 -11.37 9.55
CA GLY A 75 -3.13 -12.67 8.89
C GLY A 75 -2.86 -12.68 7.39
N TYR A 76 -2.42 -11.56 6.80
CA TYR A 76 -1.94 -11.48 5.42
C TYR A 76 -0.42 -11.44 5.37
N ASP A 77 0.18 -12.07 4.36
CA ASP A 77 1.64 -12.08 4.16
C ASP A 77 2.16 -10.74 3.63
N TYR A 78 1.28 -9.92 3.03
CA TYR A 78 1.63 -8.65 2.42
C TYR A 78 0.81 -7.51 3.02
N ARG A 79 1.42 -6.32 3.10
CA ARG A 79 0.69 -5.07 3.34
C ARG A 79 0.96 -4.06 2.24
N ALA A 80 -0.06 -3.29 1.89
CA ALA A 80 -0.04 -2.27 0.86
C ALA A 80 0.31 -0.90 1.44
N ARG A 81 1.03 -0.11 0.65
CA ARG A 81 1.51 1.24 0.92
C ARG A 81 1.26 2.13 -0.30
N ASN A 82 1.20 3.44 -0.11
CA ASN A 82 1.13 4.43 -1.22
C ASN A 82 0.05 4.09 -2.28
N ILE A 83 -1.15 3.74 -1.84
CA ILE A 83 -2.24 3.24 -2.68
C ILE A 83 -2.83 4.40 -3.49
N ARG A 84 -2.95 4.21 -4.81
CA ARG A 84 -3.51 5.20 -5.74
C ARG A 84 -4.54 4.52 -6.63
N THR A 85 -5.69 5.15 -6.83
CA THR A 85 -6.67 4.67 -7.81
C THR A 85 -6.13 4.92 -9.22
N VAL A 86 -6.31 3.96 -10.11
CA VAL A 86 -5.97 4.13 -11.53
C VAL A 86 -7.25 4.08 -12.34
N GLU A 87 -7.38 5.00 -13.31
CA GLU A 87 -8.53 5.11 -14.20
C GLU A 87 -8.61 3.93 -15.19
#